data_AF-U1G9X9-F1
#
_entry.id   AF-U1G9X9-F1
#
_cell.length_a   1.000
_cell.length_b   1.000
_cell.length_c   1.000
_cell.angle_alpha   90.00
_cell.angle_beta   90.00
_cell.angle_gamma   90.00
#
_symmetry.space_group_name_H-M   'P 1'
#
loop_
_entity.id
_entity.type
_entity.pdbx_description
1 polymer ?
#
loop_
_entity_poly.entity_id
_entity_poly.type
_entity_poly.pdbx_seq_one_letter_code
_entity_poly.pdbx_strand_id
1 'polypeptide(L)'
;MQIYNLLTLGFAIVASVSAMPTESDPKTPACKLSGEVYNGAGKECQCPPGQLKKPNKGKCGYPPFQYKKCPKDDEKPYCAKSKYEYCGYDQEHDYCEDDGKNSYFCCKESDYKSCIESHY
;
A
#
# COMPACT_ATOMS: atom_id res chain seq x y z
N MET A 1 51.04 12.45 -60.24
CA MET A 1 49.97 12.45 -61.26
C MET A 1 48.64 12.43 -60.53
N GLN A 2 47.83 13.45 -60.79
CA GLN A 2 46.42 13.49 -60.43
C GLN A 2 45.62 12.54 -61.33
N ILE A 3 44.53 11.99 -60.80
CA ILE A 3 43.25 11.94 -61.50
C ILE A 3 42.11 11.97 -60.47
N TYR A 4 41.02 12.59 -60.90
CA TYR A 4 40.03 13.32 -60.13
C TYR A 4 38.75 12.52 -59.82
N ASN A 5 38.05 13.00 -58.78
CA ASN A 5 36.59 13.15 -58.60
C ASN A 5 35.65 11.94 -58.83
N LEU A 6 34.82 11.68 -57.81
CA LEU A 6 33.37 11.82 -57.96
C LEU A 6 32.67 11.93 -56.60
N LEU A 7 31.96 13.05 -56.44
CA LEU A 7 30.88 13.27 -55.48
C LEU A 7 29.89 12.09 -55.50
N THR A 8 29.55 11.58 -54.33
CA THR A 8 28.23 10.97 -54.07
C THR A 8 27.77 11.39 -52.67
N LEU A 9 27.21 12.60 -52.58
CA LEU A 9 26.33 12.99 -51.48
C LEU A 9 24.96 12.36 -51.75
N GLY A 10 24.65 11.28 -51.03
CA GLY A 10 23.43 10.51 -51.23
C GLY A 10 22.82 10.03 -49.91
N PHE A 11 21.73 10.69 -49.54
CA PHE A 11 20.61 10.24 -48.71
C PHE A 11 20.85 9.94 -47.22
N ALA A 12 20.38 10.87 -46.38
CA ALA A 12 19.66 10.51 -45.16
C ALA A 12 18.26 11.12 -45.25
N ILE A 13 17.28 10.32 -45.67
CA ILE A 13 15.86 10.67 -45.57
C ILE A 13 15.54 10.64 -44.07
N VAL A 14 15.40 11.82 -43.46
CA VAL A 14 14.84 11.94 -42.12
C VAL A 14 13.38 11.52 -42.18
N ALA A 15 13.10 10.29 -41.76
CA ALA A 15 11.73 9.86 -41.50
C ALA A 15 11.20 10.70 -40.34
N SER A 16 10.49 11.79 -40.65
CA SER A 16 9.67 12.50 -39.68
C SER A 16 8.51 11.60 -39.29
N VAL A 17 8.72 10.74 -38.30
CA VAL A 17 7.65 10.18 -37.49
C VAL A 17 6.98 11.35 -36.79
N SER A 18 5.93 11.91 -37.39
CA SER A 18 4.99 12.75 -36.67
C SER A 18 4.35 11.88 -35.60
N ALA A 19 4.90 11.94 -34.39
CA ALA A 19 4.25 11.41 -33.20
C ALA A 19 2.87 12.08 -33.13
N MET A 20 1.82 11.30 -33.38
CA MET A 20 0.46 11.70 -33.09
C MET A 20 0.41 12.00 -31.58
N PRO A 21 -0.15 13.12 -31.14
CA PRO A 21 -0.35 13.35 -29.72
C PRO A 21 -1.21 12.18 -29.21
N THR A 22 -0.61 11.31 -28.40
CA THR A 22 -1.35 10.36 -27.59
C THR A 22 -2.39 11.16 -26.84
N GLU A 23 -3.67 10.86 -27.09
CA GLU A 23 -4.80 11.36 -26.31
C GLU A 23 -4.38 11.38 -24.85
N SER A 24 -4.35 12.58 -24.27
CA SER A 24 -4.15 12.76 -22.86
C SER A 24 -5.16 11.87 -22.14
N ASP A 25 -4.69 10.82 -21.47
CA ASP A 25 -5.54 9.99 -20.63
C ASP A 25 -6.47 10.92 -19.83
N PRO A 26 -7.80 10.71 -19.85
CA PRO A 26 -8.71 11.56 -19.11
C PRO A 26 -8.24 11.59 -17.66
N LYS A 27 -7.83 12.77 -17.21
CA LYS A 27 -7.14 12.97 -15.93
C LYS A 27 -8.03 12.45 -14.81
N THR A 28 -7.76 11.23 -14.35
CA THR A 28 -8.52 10.58 -13.29
C THR A 28 -8.46 11.46 -12.05
N PRO A 29 -9.60 11.77 -11.40
CA PRO A 29 -9.58 12.60 -10.20
C PRO A 29 -8.67 12.00 -9.14
N ALA A 30 -7.81 12.82 -8.54
CA ALA A 30 -6.97 12.39 -7.43
C ALA A 30 -7.83 12.20 -6.17
N CYS A 31 -7.70 11.04 -5.53
CA CYS A 31 -8.38 10.76 -4.27
C CYS A 31 -7.69 11.44 -3.09
N LYS A 32 -8.48 11.79 -2.06
CA LYS A 32 -8.01 12.58 -0.91
C LYS A 32 -7.33 11.73 0.15
N LEU A 33 -7.83 10.52 0.39
CA LEU A 33 -7.25 9.61 1.38
C LEU A 33 -6.25 8.67 0.71
N SER A 34 -5.16 8.38 1.41
CA SER A 34 -4.18 7.41 0.94
C SER A 34 -4.81 6.02 0.81
N GLY A 35 -4.53 5.34 -0.30
CA GLY A 35 -5.05 4.00 -0.59
C GLY A 35 -6.45 3.96 -1.22
N GLU A 36 -7.14 5.10 -1.36
CA GLU A 36 -8.36 5.15 -2.16
C GLU A 36 -8.07 4.95 -3.65
N VAL A 37 -9.02 4.33 -4.35
CA VAL A 37 -9.02 4.15 -5.80
C VAL A 37 -10.25 4.83 -6.37
N TYR A 38 -10.07 5.59 -7.46
CA TYR A 38 -11.20 6.23 -8.15
C TYR A 38 -12.00 5.18 -8.90
N ASN A 39 -13.26 4.98 -8.49
CA ASN A 39 -14.21 4.14 -9.17
C ASN A 39 -14.92 4.95 -10.26
N GLY A 40 -14.56 4.72 -11.52
CA GLY A 40 -15.12 5.44 -12.67
C GLY A 40 -16.62 5.23 -12.86
N ALA A 41 -17.16 4.06 -12.46
CA ALA A 41 -18.59 3.78 -12.57
C ALA A 41 -19.41 4.57 -11.53
N GLY A 42 -18.90 4.66 -10.30
CA GLY A 42 -19.53 5.42 -9.21
C GLY A 42 -19.17 6.91 -9.18
N LYS A 43 -18.17 7.33 -9.97
CA LYS A 43 -17.57 8.67 -9.96
C LYS A 43 -17.12 9.13 -8.57
N GLU A 44 -16.58 8.20 -7.78
CA GLU A 44 -16.15 8.48 -6.41
C GLU A 44 -14.89 7.69 -6.03
N CYS A 45 -14.20 8.19 -5.00
CA CYS A 45 -13.05 7.52 -4.41
C CYS A 45 -13.50 6.53 -3.34
N GLN A 46 -13.10 5.28 -3.48
CA GLN A 46 -13.47 4.18 -2.59
C GLN A 46 -12.21 3.48 -2.07
N CYS A 47 -12.28 2.98 -0.83
CA CYS A 47 -11.26 2.07 -0.34
C CYS A 47 -11.39 0.70 -1.03
N PRO A 48 -10.29 -0.05 -1.16
CA PRO A 48 -10.33 -1.42 -1.66
C PRO A 48 -11.31 -2.29 -0.86
N PRO A 49 -11.82 -3.39 -1.45
CA PRO A 49 -12.71 -4.31 -0.75
C PRO A 49 -12.14 -4.77 0.60
N GLY A 50 -12.98 -4.76 1.63
CA GLY A 50 -12.59 -5.13 3.00
C GLY A 50 -11.92 -4.01 3.81
N GLN A 51 -11.60 -2.87 3.20
CA GLN A 51 -11.05 -1.71 3.90
C GLN A 51 -12.10 -0.62 4.12
N LEU A 52 -11.86 0.18 5.17
CA LEU A 52 -12.70 1.31 5.57
C LEU A 52 -11.90 2.60 5.50
N LYS A 53 -12.60 3.72 5.25
CA LYS A 53 -12.00 5.05 5.39
C LYS A 53 -11.66 5.29 6.85
N LYS A 54 -10.39 5.52 7.17
CA LYS A 54 -9.92 5.95 8.50
C LYS A 54 -9.54 7.43 8.42
N PRO A 55 -10.51 8.35 8.52
CA PRO A 55 -10.25 9.78 8.31
C PRO A 55 -9.23 10.34 9.29
N ASN A 56 -9.25 9.87 10.54
CA ASN A 56 -8.28 10.26 11.58
C ASN A 56 -6.83 9.86 11.22
N LYS A 57 -6.65 8.86 10.35
CA LYS A 57 -5.34 8.41 9.86
C LYS A 57 -5.04 8.87 8.43
N GLY A 58 -5.96 9.57 7.78
CA GLY A 58 -5.80 10.02 6.40
C GLY A 58 -5.66 8.89 5.37
N LYS A 59 -6.14 7.67 5.66
CA LYS A 59 -5.95 6.49 4.80
C LYS A 59 -7.11 5.50 4.82
N CYS A 60 -7.12 4.60 3.85
CA CYS A 60 -7.83 3.34 3.96
C CYS A 60 -7.10 2.37 4.90
N GLY A 61 -7.84 1.57 5.65
CA GLY A 61 -7.27 0.53 6.51
C GLY A 61 -8.29 -0.56 6.80
N TYR A 62 -7.84 -1.72 7.28
CA TYR A 62 -8.76 -2.81 7.61
C TYR A 62 -9.44 -2.57 8.96
N PRO A 63 -10.64 -3.14 9.18
CA PRO A 63 -11.23 -3.19 10.52
C PRO A 63 -10.24 -3.77 11.53
N PRO A 64 -10.27 -3.34 12.79
CA PRO A 64 -9.43 -3.94 13.80
C PRO A 64 -9.89 -5.37 14.12
N PHE A 65 -8.98 -6.18 14.67
CA PHE A 65 -9.36 -7.43 15.33
C PHE A 65 -10.44 -7.14 16.37
N GLN A 66 -11.41 -8.05 16.49
CA GLN A 66 -12.42 -7.96 17.54
C GLN A 66 -11.75 -8.13 18.91
N TYR A 67 -11.99 -7.19 19.83
CA TYR A 67 -11.50 -7.31 21.20
C TYR A 67 -12.02 -8.59 21.85
N LYS A 68 -11.12 -9.39 22.41
CA LYS A 68 -11.43 -10.56 23.20
C LYS A 68 -10.64 -10.51 24.51
N LYS A 69 -11.30 -10.84 25.63
CA LYS A 69 -10.59 -11.02 26.89
C LYS A 69 -9.67 -12.24 26.76
N CYS A 70 -8.45 -12.12 27.29
CA CYS A 70 -7.54 -13.25 27.33
C CYS A 70 -8.05 -14.37 28.24
N PRO A 71 -7.75 -15.65 27.92
CA PRO A 71 -8.21 -16.78 28.72
C PRO A 71 -7.67 -16.77 30.15
N LYS A 72 -6.44 -16.27 30.34
CA LYS A 72 -5.82 -16.10 31.66
C LYS A 72 -5.98 -14.66 32.12
N ASP A 73 -6.30 -14.48 33.39
CA ASP A 73 -6.55 -13.14 33.97
C ASP A 73 -5.28 -12.27 34.06
N ASP A 74 -4.09 -12.88 34.05
CA ASP A 74 -2.80 -12.18 34.07
C ASP A 74 -2.21 -11.93 32.67
N GLU A 75 -2.95 -12.27 31.62
CA GLU A 75 -2.59 -11.98 30.24
C GLU A 75 -3.36 -10.77 29.69
N LYS A 76 -2.70 -10.01 28.83
CA LYS A 76 -3.28 -8.89 28.09
C LYS A 76 -3.27 -9.19 26.59
N PRO A 77 -4.25 -8.65 25.84
CA PRO A 77 -4.25 -8.80 24.39
C PRO A 77 -3.24 -7.87 23.75
N TYR A 78 -2.51 -8.38 22.77
CA TYR A 78 -1.53 -7.67 21.96
C TYR A 78 -1.84 -7.87 20.49
N CYS A 79 -1.40 -6.90 19.68
CA CYS A 79 -1.35 -7.03 18.24
C CYS A 79 0.06 -6.83 17.75
N ALA A 80 0.43 -7.52 16.68
CA ALA A 80 1.75 -7.40 16.09
C ALA A 80 1.70 -7.52 14.57
N LYS A 81 2.59 -6.77 13.93
CA LYS A 81 2.94 -6.92 12.52
C LYS A 81 4.17 -7.81 12.34
N SER A 82 5.06 -7.79 13.33
CA SER A 82 6.22 -8.68 13.43
C SER A 82 6.64 -8.82 14.89
N LYS A 83 7.61 -9.69 15.19
CA LYS A 83 8.20 -9.77 16.54
C LYS A 83 8.85 -8.47 17.05
N TYR A 84 9.10 -7.51 16.17
CA TYR A 84 9.69 -6.21 16.50
C TYR A 84 8.69 -5.05 16.45
N GLU A 85 7.54 -5.26 15.82
CA GLU A 85 6.49 -4.26 15.61
C GLU A 85 5.20 -4.76 16.26
N TYR A 86 4.98 -4.38 17.52
CA TYR A 86 3.83 -4.82 18.31
C TYR A 86 3.32 -3.70 19.22
N CYS A 87 2.08 -3.83 19.66
CA CYS A 87 1.44 -2.95 20.63
C CYS A 87 0.49 -3.75 21.53
N GLY A 88 0.16 -3.20 22.71
CA GLY A 88 -1.05 -3.64 23.41
C GLY A 88 -2.26 -3.41 22.51
N TYR A 89 -3.30 -4.22 22.65
CA TYR A 89 -4.48 -4.08 21.80
C TYR A 89 -5.05 -2.65 21.84
N ASP A 90 -5.19 -2.08 20.66
CA ASP A 90 -5.78 -0.78 20.42
C ASP A 90 -6.48 -0.81 19.05
N GLN A 91 -7.79 -0.60 19.04
CA GLN A 91 -8.62 -0.57 17.83
C GLN A 91 -8.18 0.51 16.83
N GLU A 92 -7.47 1.54 17.29
CA GLU A 92 -6.94 2.62 16.47
C GLU A 92 -5.48 2.38 16.08
N HIS A 93 -4.81 1.32 16.52
CA HIS A 93 -3.42 1.07 16.11
C HIS A 93 -3.35 0.24 14.82
N ASP A 94 -2.41 0.58 13.93
CA ASP A 94 -2.25 -0.11 12.62
C ASP A 94 -1.91 -1.59 12.77
N TYR A 95 -1.21 -1.97 13.85
CA TYR A 95 -0.84 -3.35 14.12
C TYR A 95 -2.02 -4.22 14.56
N CYS A 96 -3.14 -3.60 14.94
CA CYS A 96 -4.37 -4.30 15.32
C CYS A 96 -5.37 -4.42 14.18
N GLU A 97 -5.02 -4.03 12.97
CA GLU A 97 -5.86 -4.23 11.78
C GLU A 97 -5.92 -5.72 11.43
N ASP A 98 -7.12 -6.26 11.22
CA ASP A 98 -7.36 -7.64 10.77
C ASP A 98 -7.20 -7.70 9.24
N ASP A 99 -5.94 -7.57 8.81
CA ASP A 99 -5.52 -7.50 7.39
C ASP A 99 -5.00 -8.85 6.85
N GLY A 100 -5.07 -9.90 7.67
CA GLY A 100 -4.51 -11.22 7.38
C GLY A 100 -2.98 -11.33 7.46
N LYS A 101 -2.27 -10.27 7.87
CA LYS A 101 -0.81 -10.25 8.06
C LYS A 101 -0.42 -9.96 9.49
N ASN A 102 -1.18 -9.09 10.14
CA ASN A 102 -1.04 -8.84 11.57
C ASN A 102 -1.54 -10.05 12.37
N SER A 103 -1.10 -10.12 13.63
CA SER A 103 -1.47 -11.16 14.58
C SER A 103 -2.11 -10.54 15.81
N TYR A 104 -3.06 -11.28 16.40
CA TYR A 104 -3.69 -10.97 17.68
C TYR A 104 -3.50 -12.14 18.63
N PHE A 105 -2.94 -11.88 19.81
CA PHE A 105 -2.61 -12.93 20.78
C PHE A 105 -2.58 -12.39 22.21
N CYS A 106 -2.51 -13.29 23.18
CA CYS A 106 -2.50 -12.99 24.60
C CYS A 106 -1.11 -13.27 25.18
N CYS A 107 -0.55 -12.29 25.88
CA CYS A 107 0.74 -12.43 26.56
C CYS A 107 0.67 -11.86 27.97
N LYS A 108 1.47 -12.43 28.87
CA LYS A 108 1.74 -11.82 30.16
C LYS A 108 2.64 -10.62 29.97
N GLU A 109 2.38 -9.57 30.72
CA GLU A 109 3.19 -8.35 30.67
C GLU A 109 4.61 -8.57 31.22
N SER A 110 4.81 -9.55 32.11
CA SER A 110 6.15 -9.92 32.61
C SER A 110 7.04 -10.55 31.54
N ASP A 111 6.44 -11.26 30.59
CA ASP A 111 7.15 -12.14 29.65
C ASP A 111 6.77 -11.83 28.18
N TYR A 112 6.27 -10.63 27.91
CA TYR A 112 5.70 -10.33 26.59
C TYR A 112 6.74 -10.50 25.47
N LYS A 113 8.02 -10.23 25.74
CA LYS A 113 9.08 -10.33 24.72
C LYS A 113 9.26 -11.76 24.23
N SER A 114 9.42 -12.72 25.14
CA SER A 114 9.57 -14.14 24.78
C SER A 114 8.27 -14.70 24.20
N CYS A 115 7.12 -14.23 24.69
CA CYS A 115 5.81 -14.60 24.15
C CYS A 115 5.67 -14.17 22.68
N ILE A 116 5.98 -12.91 22.34
CA ILE A 116 5.94 -12.39 20.96
C ILE A 116 6.88 -13.15 20.04
N GLU A 117 8.10 -13.46 20.49
CA GLU A 117 9.05 -14.27 19.73
C GLU A 117 8.53 -15.68 19.43
N SER A 118 7.64 -16.23 20.26
CA SER A 118 7.04 -17.55 19.99
C SER A 118 5.94 -17.53 18.92
N HIS A 119 5.42 -16.34 18.58
CA HIS A 119 4.39 -16.16 17.56
C HIS A 119 4.96 -15.87 16.15
N TYR A 120 6.29 -15.72 16.01
CA TYR A 120 7.00 -15.38 14.76
C TYR A 120 8.33 -16.11 14.59
#